data_AF-A0A3B9S282-F1
#
_entry.id   AF-A0A3B9S282-F1
#
_cell.length_a   1.000
_cell.length_b   1.000
_cell.length_c   1.000
_cell.angle_alpha   90.00
_cell.angle_beta   90.00
_cell.angle_gamma   90.00
#
_symmetry.space_group_name_H-M   'P 1'
#
loop_
_entity.id
_entity.type
_entity.pdbx_description
1 polymer ?
#
loop_
_entity_poly.entity_id
_entity_poly.type
_entity_poly.pdbx_seq_one_letter_code
_entity_poly.pdbx_strand_id
1 'polypeptide(L)'
;MARKRIDFMETSFRDGFQSVFGARVATKDFLPPLEAALEAGITYFEAGGGARFQSLFFYCNESAFDMMDAFRKTAGPDADL
;
A
#
# COMPACT_ATOMS: atom_id res chain seq x y z
N MET A 1 -10.44 -34.14 -0.77
CA MET A 1 -9.77 -33.21 -1.72
C MET A 1 -8.63 -32.52 -0.98
N ALA A 2 -7.46 -32.36 -1.62
CA ALA A 2 -6.39 -31.55 -1.04
C ALA A 2 -6.84 -30.08 -0.91
N ARG A 3 -6.37 -29.37 0.13
CA ARG A 3 -6.74 -27.97 0.37
C ARG A 3 -6.12 -27.11 -0.73
N LYS A 4 -6.95 -26.35 -1.47
CA LYS A 4 -6.47 -25.39 -2.47
C LYS A 4 -5.92 -24.16 -1.76
N ARG A 5 -4.67 -23.78 -2.05
CA ARG A 5 -4.11 -22.48 -1.66
C ARG A 5 -4.68 -21.41 -2.58
N ILE A 6 -5.18 -20.33 -1.99
CA ILE A 6 -5.69 -19.15 -2.69
C ILE A 6 -4.66 -18.05 -2.49
N ASP A 7 -4.17 -17.49 -3.60
CA ASP A 7 -3.29 -16.33 -3.55
C ASP A 7 -4.15 -15.07 -3.42
N PHE A 8 -3.74 -14.16 -2.54
CA PHE A 8 -4.47 -12.96 -2.17
C PHE A 8 -3.56 -11.75 -2.27
N MET A 9 -4.07 -10.68 -2.90
CA MET A 9 -3.41 -9.38 -2.97
C MET A 9 -4.05 -8.45 -1.94
N GLU A 10 -3.24 -7.84 -1.10
CA GLU A 10 -3.70 -6.83 -0.14
C GLU A 10 -3.85 -5.46 -0.82
N THR A 11 -5.07 -4.97 -0.92
CA THR A 11 -5.40 -3.73 -1.66
C THR A 11 -5.71 -2.53 -0.75
N SER A 12 -5.64 -2.70 0.57
CA SER A 12 -5.94 -1.62 1.53
C SER A 12 -5.09 -0.37 1.27
N PHE A 13 -3.81 -0.53 0.92
CA PHE A 13 -2.86 0.56 0.74
C PHE A 13 -2.98 1.33 -0.59
N ARG A 14 -3.90 0.90 -1.46
CA ARG A 14 -4.24 1.55 -2.74
C ARG A 14 -5.74 1.70 -2.89
N ASP A 15 -6.44 0.65 -3.32
CA ASP A 15 -7.87 0.71 -3.61
C ASP A 15 -8.72 0.92 -2.36
N GLY A 16 -8.29 0.39 -1.22
CA GLY A 16 -8.93 0.65 0.08
C GLY A 16 -8.91 2.13 0.44
N PHE A 17 -7.72 2.76 0.40
CA PHE A 17 -7.61 4.20 0.62
C PHE A 17 -8.38 5.03 -0.41
N GLN A 18 -8.36 4.63 -1.68
CA GLN A 18 -9.09 5.31 -2.74
C GLN A 18 -10.61 5.27 -2.49
N SER A 19 -11.13 4.11 -2.10
CA SER A 19 -12.56 3.89 -1.93
C SER A 19 -13.11 4.52 -0.65
N VAL A 20 -12.37 4.44 0.46
CA VAL A 20 -12.87 4.86 1.79
C VAL A 20 -12.48 6.30 2.12
N PHE A 21 -11.28 6.73 1.75
CA PHE A 21 -10.72 8.03 2.14
C PHE A 21 -10.47 8.95 0.94
N GLY A 22 -10.94 8.58 -0.26
CA GLY A 22 -10.68 9.34 -1.48
C GLY A 22 -9.19 9.48 -1.79
N ALA A 23 -8.38 8.48 -1.42
CA ALA A 23 -6.92 8.43 -1.55
C ALA A 23 -6.16 9.52 -0.77
N ARG A 24 -6.77 10.11 0.28
CA ARG A 24 -6.17 11.18 1.10
C ARG A 24 -5.58 10.65 2.40
N VAL A 25 -4.74 9.62 2.29
CA VAL A 25 -4.04 9.02 3.44
C VAL A 25 -2.57 9.41 3.33
N ALA A 26 -2.07 10.13 4.34
CA ALA A 26 -0.69 10.60 4.39
C ALA A 26 0.27 9.42 4.58
N THR A 27 1.46 9.50 3.98
CA THR A 27 2.41 8.39 3.92
C THR A 27 2.79 7.89 5.30
N LYS A 28 3.18 8.80 6.19
CA LYS A 28 3.58 8.49 7.56
C LYS A 28 2.52 7.74 8.38
N ASP A 29 1.24 7.93 8.06
CA ASP A 29 0.13 7.40 8.86
C ASP A 29 -0.15 5.93 8.52
N PHE A 30 0.18 5.48 7.29
CA PHE A 30 -0.04 4.09 6.88
C PHE A 30 1.21 3.20 6.94
N LEU A 31 2.42 3.75 7.13
CA LEU A 31 3.62 2.93 7.26
C LEU A 31 3.56 1.94 8.45
N PRO A 32 3.10 2.32 9.66
CA PRO A 32 3.00 1.33 10.75
C PRO A 32 1.99 0.20 10.47
N PRO A 33 0.79 0.45 9.90
CA PRO A 33 -0.07 -0.63 9.39
C PRO A 33 0.57 -1.51 8.31
N LEU A 34 1.42 -0.96 7.44
CA LEU A 34 2.17 -1.74 6.45
C LEU A 34 3.18 -2.67 7.15
N GLU A 35 3.92 -2.19 8.14
CA GLU A 35 4.82 -3.02 8.95
C GLU A 35 4.08 -4.18 9.60
N ALA A 36 2.91 -3.92 10.20
CA ALA A 36 2.08 -4.96 10.79
C ALA A 36 1.59 -6.00 9.75
N ALA A 37 1.28 -5.57 8.53
CA ALA A 37 0.90 -6.49 7.45
C ALA A 37 2.06 -7.40 7.01
N LEU A 38 3.28 -6.87 6.97
CA LEU A 38 4.50 -7.64 6.68
C LEU A 38 4.78 -8.64 7.80
N GLU A 39 4.66 -8.24 9.08
CA GLU A 39 4.79 -9.13 10.24
C GLU A 39 3.75 -10.26 10.23
N ALA A 40 2.56 -10.01 9.69
CA ALA A 40 1.52 -11.02 9.46
C ALA A 40 1.82 -11.97 8.29
N GLY A 41 2.92 -11.75 7.56
CA GLY A 41 3.37 -12.59 6.45
C GLY A 41 2.72 -12.27 5.10
N ILE A 42 2.10 -11.09 4.95
CA ILE A 42 1.61 -10.63 3.65
C ILE A 42 2.80 -10.13 2.83
N THR A 43 2.93 -10.64 1.61
CA THR A 43 4.00 -10.23 0.69
C THR A 43 3.45 -9.64 -0.61
N TYR A 44 2.17 -9.87 -0.95
CA TYR A 44 1.59 -9.38 -2.20
C TYR A 44 0.67 -8.20 -1.93
N PHE A 45 1.08 -7.01 -2.36
CA PHE A 45 0.37 -5.77 -2.10
C PHE A 45 0.07 -5.03 -3.39
N GLU A 46 -1.06 -4.34 -3.39
CA GLU A 46 -1.29 -3.26 -4.34
C GLU A 46 -0.86 -1.93 -3.71
N ALA A 47 0.10 -1.26 -4.34
CA ALA A 47 0.62 0.03 -3.88
C ALA A 47 0.76 1.04 -5.03
N GLY A 48 0.50 2.32 -4.73
CA GLY A 48 0.68 3.41 -5.69
C GLY A 48 -0.32 3.42 -6.86
N GLY A 49 -0.05 4.24 -7.89
CA GLY A 49 -0.94 4.35 -9.05
C GLY A 49 -2.35 4.87 -8.70
N GLY A 50 -3.32 4.58 -9.58
CA GLY A 50 -4.72 5.01 -9.42
C GLY A 50 -4.86 6.50 -9.08
N ALA A 51 -5.80 6.83 -8.20
CA ALA A 51 -5.95 8.20 -7.70
C ALA A 51 -4.86 8.58 -6.69
N ARG A 52 -4.11 7.62 -6.11
CA ARG A 52 -3.04 7.89 -5.14
C ARG A 52 -1.91 8.71 -5.78
N PHE A 53 -1.62 8.53 -7.07
CA PHE A 53 -0.61 9.33 -7.76
C PHE A 53 -0.91 10.83 -7.66
N GLN A 54 -2.08 11.26 -8.12
CA GLN A 54 -2.46 12.68 -8.14
C GLN A 54 -2.96 13.23 -6.79
N SER A 55 -3.61 12.39 -5.97
CA SER A 55 -4.19 12.80 -4.68
C SER A 55 -3.13 13.30 -3.70
N LEU A 56 -1.96 12.67 -3.68
CA LEU A 56 -0.87 13.06 -2.78
C LEU A 56 -0.40 14.49 -3.05
N PHE A 57 -0.26 14.85 -4.33
CA PHE A 57 0.12 16.21 -4.71
C PHE A 57 -0.98 17.23 -4.41
N PHE A 58 -2.24 16.90 -4.71
CA PHE A 58 -3.34 17.86 -4.59
C PHE A 58 -3.82 18.08 -3.16
N TYR A 59 -3.80 17.03 -2.33
CA TYR A 59 -4.52 17.02 -1.05
C TYR A 59 -3.65 16.69 0.15
N CYS A 60 -2.52 16.01 -0.04
CA CYS A 60 -1.62 15.63 1.06
C CYS A 60 -0.34 16.46 1.10
N ASN A 61 -0.06 17.25 0.06
CA ASN A 61 1.20 17.97 -0.10
C ASN A 61 2.42 17.03 -0.01
N GLU A 62 2.29 15.83 -0.60
CA GLU A 62 3.32 14.78 -0.61
C GLU A 62 3.68 14.40 -2.05
N SER A 63 4.91 13.92 -2.26
CA SER A 63 5.35 13.33 -3.52
C SER A 63 4.90 11.88 -3.61
N ALA A 64 4.21 11.52 -4.70
CA ALA A 64 3.83 10.13 -4.95
C ALA A 64 5.04 9.21 -5.19
N PHE A 65 6.17 9.76 -5.66
CA PHE A 65 7.40 9.02 -5.84
C PHE A 65 8.04 8.70 -4.48
N ASP A 66 8.17 9.70 -3.61
CA ASP A 66 8.75 9.54 -2.27
C ASP A 66 7.91 8.59 -1.42
N MET A 67 6.58 8.62 -1.59
CA MET A 67 5.67 7.66 -0.97
C MET A 67 5.96 6.23 -1.44
N MET A 68 6.16 6.01 -2.74
CA MET A 68 6.51 4.68 -3.26
C MET A 68 7.88 4.21 -2.80
N ASP A 69 8.86 5.12 -2.69
CA ASP A 69 10.19 4.79 -2.15
C ASP A 69 10.11 4.41 -0.67
N ALA A 70 9.33 5.16 0.12
CA ALA A 70 9.06 4.82 1.52
C ALA A 70 8.33 3.47 1.65
N PHE A 71 7.34 3.22 0.79
CA PHE A 71 6.63 1.93 0.76
C PHE A 71 7.59 0.78 0.49
N ARG A 72 8.38 0.85 -0.58
CA ARG A 72 9.36 -0.19 -0.95
C ARG A 72 10.42 -0.41 0.12
N LYS A 73 10.92 0.68 0.71
CA LYS A 73 11.89 0.59 1.80
C LYS A 73 11.33 -0.14 3.01
N THR A 74 10.05 0.10 3.33
CA THR A 74 9.37 -0.51 4.48
C THR A 74 8.98 -1.96 4.18
N ALA A 75 8.44 -2.22 2.99
CA ALA A 75 8.03 -3.54 2.52
C ALA A 75 9.19 -4.52 2.33
N GLY A 76 10.37 -4.01 2.00
CA GLY A 76 11.57 -4.82 1.76
C GLY A 76 11.55 -5.51 0.39
N PRO A 77 12.63 -6.25 0.06
CA PRO A 77 12.83 -6.85 -1.25
C PRO A 77 11.92 -8.06 -1.54
N ASP A 78 11.31 -8.64 -0.51
CA ASP A 78 10.46 -9.83 -0.64
C ASP A 78 8.99 -9.49 -0.96
N ALA A 79 8.65 -8.19 -0.97
CA ALA A 79 7.31 -7.74 -1.33
C ALA A 79 7.09 -7.75 -2.86
N ASP A 80 5.96 -8.33 -3.28
CA ASP A 80 5.41 -8.30 -4.63
C ASP A 80 4.47 -7.10 -4.74
N LEU A 81 4.82 -6.14 -5.61
CA LEU A 81 4.26 -4.79 -5.71
C LEU A 81 3.91 -4.41 -7.15
#